data_AF-A0A1G7F6V7-F1
#
_entry.id   AF-A0A1G7F6V7-F1
#
_cell.length_a   1.000
_cell.length_b   1.000
_cell.length_c   1.000
_cell.angle_alpha   90.00
_cell.angle_beta   90.00
_cell.angle_gamma   90.00
#
_symmetry.space_group_name_H-M   'P 1'
#
loop_
_entity.id
_entity.type
_entity.pdbx_description
1 polymer ?
#
loop_
_entity_poly.entity_id
_entity_poly.type
_entity_poly.pdbx_seq_one_letter_code
_entity_poly.pdbx_strand_id
1 'polypeptide(L)'
;MNRKARRYELISLTVCLLFLPIHAQRSTTALTFESASVKPAAPDAPMEGLGFMIALGRAQTPHGLLTMTGALPPLIMFAYGVNDEVEARAMRARLPEWAQHQKYTIVARPPEGSQNMEDIRLMLRNLLEDRFALKAHRENHTGMVNLLSVAKPGVTGPNLKPHETTPGCLKPGSPVQESVPSKPSPVLCGLQINRKEGGIMHVSMIDVTLPEACTLFDGLGGVLGGRGMDRMVDATGLTGHYDMTLDFQIDEANAPQTTSDGGGPTFTGALEKQLGLRLKKGTGQIEDLIVDHIAQTTPD
;
A
#
# COMPACT_ATOMS: atom_id res chain seq x y z
N MET A 1 92.29 -34.33 18.96
CA MET A 1 91.74 -35.67 19.28
C MET A 1 90.31 -35.51 19.81
N ASN A 2 89.32 -35.76 18.96
CA ASN A 2 87.95 -36.27 19.24
C ASN A 2 87.31 -36.09 20.65
N ARG A 3 86.21 -35.30 20.76
CA ARG A 3 84.80 -35.77 20.86
C ARG A 3 83.80 -34.73 21.42
N LYS A 4 82.67 -34.58 20.69
CA LYS A 4 81.25 -34.39 21.10
C LYS A 4 80.88 -33.08 21.84
N ALA A 5 80.23 -32.10 21.19
CA ALA A 5 78.81 -32.02 20.79
C ALA A 5 77.83 -31.70 21.94
N ARG A 6 77.29 -30.48 21.94
CA ARG A 6 75.89 -30.17 22.33
C ARG A 6 75.43 -28.92 21.58
N ARG A 7 74.48 -29.13 20.67
CA ARG A 7 73.73 -28.10 19.94
C ARG A 7 72.67 -27.51 20.87
N TYR A 8 72.57 -26.18 20.91
CA TYR A 8 71.42 -25.47 21.46
C TYR A 8 70.79 -24.72 20.28
N GLU A 9 69.64 -25.19 19.79
CA GLU A 9 68.84 -24.43 18.83
C GLU A 9 67.89 -23.51 19.60
N LEU A 10 68.06 -22.21 19.40
CA LEU A 10 67.14 -21.17 19.83
C LEU A 10 65.92 -21.20 18.90
N ILE A 11 64.78 -21.67 19.41
CA ILE A 11 63.49 -21.59 18.74
C ILE A 11 63.03 -20.13 18.80
N SER A 12 63.13 -19.42 17.68
CA SER A 12 62.59 -18.06 17.53
C SER A 12 61.08 -18.15 17.26
N LEU A 13 60.28 -17.77 18.26
CA LEU A 13 58.82 -17.76 18.18
C LEU A 13 58.37 -16.52 17.38
N THR A 14 58.11 -16.68 16.08
CA THR A 14 57.56 -15.60 15.24
C THR A 14 56.05 -15.55 15.45
N VAL A 15 55.56 -14.56 16.21
CA VAL A 15 54.13 -14.31 16.39
C VAL A 15 53.59 -13.65 15.12
N CYS A 16 52.89 -14.45 14.30
CA CYS A 16 52.19 -13.97 13.12
C CYS A 16 50.85 -13.34 13.55
N LEU A 17 50.81 -12.00 13.66
CA LEU A 17 49.59 -11.23 13.86
C LEU A 17 48.73 -11.30 12.59
N LEU A 18 47.81 -12.26 12.55
CA LEU A 18 46.75 -12.33 11.55
C LEU A 18 45.75 -11.19 11.82
N PHE A 19 45.89 -10.09 11.09
CA PHE A 19 44.84 -9.07 10.98
C PHE A 19 43.66 -9.68 10.19
N LEU A 20 42.68 -10.21 10.92
CA LEU A 20 41.37 -10.52 10.35
C LEU A 20 40.65 -9.20 10.06
N PRO A 21 40.22 -8.93 8.82
CA PRO A 21 39.40 -7.76 8.54
C PRO A 21 38.06 -7.96 9.23
N ILE A 22 37.82 -7.18 10.29
CA ILE A 22 36.50 -7.02 10.90
C ILE A 22 35.61 -6.41 9.82
N HIS A 23 34.90 -7.26 9.08
CA HIS A 23 33.75 -6.82 8.33
C HIS A 23 32.73 -6.45 9.39
N ALA A 24 32.57 -5.15 9.62
CA ALA A 24 31.38 -4.63 10.27
C ALA A 24 30.19 -5.11 9.44
N GLN A 25 29.55 -6.19 9.88
CA GLN A 25 28.19 -6.49 9.48
C GLN A 25 27.40 -5.26 9.89
N ARG A 26 27.08 -4.41 8.91
CA ARG A 26 25.94 -3.51 9.05
C ARG A 26 24.74 -4.45 9.20
N SER A 27 24.40 -4.74 10.44
CA SER A 27 23.07 -5.23 10.77
C SER A 27 22.14 -4.09 10.35
N THR A 28 21.59 -4.19 9.15
CA THR A 28 20.41 -3.40 8.80
C THR A 28 19.34 -3.88 9.76
N THR A 29 19.13 -3.17 10.87
CA THR A 29 18.08 -3.50 11.83
C THR A 29 16.78 -3.56 11.04
N ALA A 30 16.20 -4.76 10.91
CA ALA A 30 14.92 -4.92 10.25
C ALA A 30 13.92 -4.00 10.96
N LEU A 31 13.12 -3.27 10.19
CA LEU A 31 12.12 -2.37 10.76
C LEU A 31 11.04 -3.22 11.43
N THR A 32 11.03 -3.28 12.76
CA THR A 32 10.10 -4.13 13.54
C THR A 32 9.37 -3.30 14.59
N PHE A 33 8.23 -3.81 15.04
CA PHE A 33 7.58 -3.29 16.25
C PHE A 33 8.48 -3.48 17.47
N GLU A 34 8.46 -2.54 18.42
CA GLU A 34 9.16 -2.67 19.72
C GLU A 34 8.61 -3.84 20.53
N SER A 35 7.30 -4.06 20.42
CA SER A 35 6.60 -5.19 21.00
C SER A 35 5.40 -5.55 20.13
N ALA A 36 5.15 -6.83 19.92
CA ALA A 36 3.94 -7.30 19.26
C ALA A 36 3.44 -8.59 19.91
N SER A 37 2.13 -8.67 20.11
CA SER A 37 1.41 -9.87 20.55
C SER A 37 0.46 -10.28 19.44
N VAL A 38 0.44 -11.57 19.10
CA VAL A 38 -0.49 -12.15 18.11
C VAL A 38 -1.27 -13.25 18.79
N LYS A 39 -2.59 -13.08 18.91
CA LYS A 39 -3.46 -14.06 19.58
C LYS A 39 -4.63 -14.45 18.68
N PRO A 40 -5.02 -15.74 18.64
CA PRO A 40 -6.27 -16.14 18.00
C PRO A 40 -7.44 -15.34 18.58
N ALA A 41 -8.30 -14.83 17.72
CA ALA A 41 -9.52 -14.14 18.09
C ALA A 41 -10.74 -15.05 17.87
N ALA A 42 -11.81 -14.78 18.62
CA ALA A 42 -13.07 -15.50 18.43
C ALA A 42 -13.61 -15.28 17.00
N PRO A 43 -14.30 -16.27 16.39
CA PRO A 43 -14.83 -16.14 15.02
C PRO A 43 -15.77 -14.93 14.85
N ASP A 44 -16.49 -14.54 15.90
CA ASP A 44 -17.42 -13.42 15.95
C ASP A 44 -16.76 -12.09 16.40
N ALA A 45 -15.46 -12.09 16.71
CA ALA A 45 -14.75 -10.88 17.12
C ALA A 45 -14.92 -9.77 16.07
N PRO A 46 -15.24 -8.53 16.49
CA PRO A 46 -15.40 -7.41 15.57
C PRO A 46 -14.07 -7.13 14.87
N MET A 47 -14.14 -6.74 13.60
CA MET A 47 -12.95 -6.29 12.90
C MET A 47 -12.51 -4.94 13.46
N GLU A 48 -11.23 -4.82 13.81
CA GLU A 48 -10.63 -3.60 14.35
C GLU A 48 -9.43 -3.19 13.51
N GLY A 49 -9.20 -1.88 13.37
CA GLY A 49 -8.09 -1.34 12.56
C GLY A 49 -8.34 -1.33 11.05
N LEU A 50 -9.45 -1.91 10.56
CA LEU A 50 -9.80 -1.94 9.13
C LEU A 50 -9.97 -0.54 8.53
N GLY A 51 -10.54 0.39 9.30
CA GLY A 51 -10.67 1.79 8.88
C GLY A 51 -9.31 2.44 8.60
N PHE A 52 -8.26 2.11 9.37
CA PHE A 52 -6.90 2.55 9.13
C PHE A 52 -6.24 1.81 7.96
N MET A 53 -6.49 0.51 7.81
CA MET A 53 -5.92 -0.30 6.72
C MET A 53 -6.47 0.06 5.33
N ILE A 54 -7.76 0.39 5.24
CA ILE A 54 -8.47 0.67 3.98
C ILE A 54 -8.49 2.15 3.63
N ALA A 55 -8.31 3.06 4.61
CA ALA A 55 -8.35 4.49 4.36
C ALA A 55 -7.10 4.97 3.63
N LEU A 56 -7.06 4.80 2.30
CA LEU A 56 -6.26 5.49 1.26
C LEU A 56 -5.37 6.66 1.74
N GLY A 57 -4.40 6.39 2.62
CA GLY A 57 -3.56 7.41 3.27
C GLY A 57 -4.28 8.48 4.12
N ARG A 58 -5.58 8.32 4.46
CA ARG A 58 -6.35 9.33 5.21
C ARG A 58 -6.39 9.12 6.71
N ALA A 59 -6.13 7.90 7.18
CA ALA A 59 -6.02 7.64 8.60
C ALA A 59 -4.60 7.99 9.07
N GLN A 60 -4.50 8.88 10.06
CA GLN A 60 -3.25 9.05 10.79
C GLN A 60 -2.87 7.72 11.44
N THR A 61 -1.58 7.39 11.42
CA THR A 61 -1.05 6.26 12.19
C THR A 61 -1.43 6.47 13.66
N PRO A 62 -2.17 5.55 14.29
CA PRO A 62 -2.53 5.72 15.69
C PRO A 62 -1.29 5.99 16.54
N HIS A 63 -1.34 7.05 17.36
CA HIS A 63 -0.27 7.33 18.30
C HIS A 63 -0.29 6.27 19.40
N GLY A 64 0.80 5.53 19.55
CA GLY A 64 0.95 4.49 20.57
C GLY A 64 0.58 3.09 20.06
N LEU A 65 -0.24 2.37 20.83
CA LEU A 65 -0.51 0.95 20.59
C LEU A 65 -1.45 0.76 19.39
N LEU A 66 -1.01 -0.04 18.42
CA LEU A 66 -1.77 -0.46 17.26
C LEU A 66 -2.51 -1.76 17.58
N THR A 67 -3.83 -1.74 17.50
CA THR A 67 -4.68 -2.94 17.60
C THR A 67 -5.32 -3.23 16.25
N MET A 68 -5.13 -4.44 15.75
CA MET A 68 -5.70 -4.91 14.50
C MET A 68 -6.34 -6.27 14.74
N THR A 69 -7.65 -6.40 14.48
CA THR A 69 -8.37 -7.66 14.62
C THR A 69 -8.99 -8.04 13.29
N GLY A 70 -8.63 -9.20 12.75
CA GLY A 70 -9.12 -9.68 11.46
C GLY A 70 -8.53 -11.01 11.03
N ALA A 71 -9.03 -11.55 9.92
CA ALA A 71 -8.41 -12.70 9.26
C ALA A 71 -7.07 -12.31 8.61
N LEU A 72 -6.26 -13.28 8.22
CA LEU A 72 -4.95 -13.01 7.60
C LEU A 72 -5.01 -12.30 6.24
N PRO A 73 -5.98 -12.55 5.34
CA PRO A 73 -6.03 -11.88 4.05
C PRO A 73 -5.97 -10.33 4.12
N PRO A 74 -6.82 -9.62 4.89
CA PRO A 74 -6.73 -8.17 4.98
C PRO A 74 -5.42 -7.66 5.60
N LEU A 75 -4.81 -8.42 6.51
CA LEU A 75 -3.50 -8.07 7.11
C LEU A 75 -2.37 -8.18 6.07
N ILE A 76 -2.36 -9.27 5.28
CA ILE A 76 -1.41 -9.47 4.18
C ILE A 76 -1.62 -8.40 3.11
N MET A 77 -2.87 -8.17 2.70
CA MET A 77 -3.19 -7.14 1.71
C MET A 77 -2.68 -5.77 2.14
N PHE A 78 -2.89 -5.40 3.40
CA PHE A 78 -2.37 -4.14 3.94
C PHE A 78 -0.84 -4.10 3.97
N ALA A 79 -0.17 -5.15 4.47
CA ALA A 79 1.29 -5.22 4.59
C ALA A 79 2.03 -5.19 3.23
N TYR A 80 1.38 -5.69 2.18
CA TYR A 80 1.94 -5.74 0.83
C TYR A 80 1.37 -4.70 -0.13
N GLY A 81 0.32 -3.96 0.25
CA GLY A 81 -0.31 -2.95 -0.59
C GLY A 81 -1.16 -3.53 -1.72
N VAL A 82 -1.83 -4.66 -1.48
CA VAL A 82 -2.79 -5.27 -2.42
C VAL A 82 -4.11 -4.52 -2.33
N ASN A 83 -4.41 -3.73 -3.35
CA ASN A 83 -5.61 -2.88 -3.39
C ASN A 83 -6.60 -3.26 -4.51
N ASP A 84 -6.18 -4.10 -5.46
CA ASP A 84 -7.01 -4.61 -6.54
C ASP A 84 -7.73 -5.90 -6.10
N GLU A 85 -9.04 -6.00 -6.40
CA GLU A 85 -9.87 -7.13 -5.97
C GLU A 85 -9.54 -8.44 -6.71
N VAL A 86 -9.03 -8.35 -7.95
CA VAL A 86 -8.59 -9.51 -8.75
C VAL A 86 -7.32 -10.09 -8.13
N GLU A 87 -6.32 -9.25 -7.85
CA GLU A 87 -5.10 -9.62 -7.13
C GLU A 87 -5.45 -10.16 -5.74
N ALA A 88 -6.31 -9.48 -4.98
CA ALA A 88 -6.75 -9.93 -3.66
C ALA A 88 -7.44 -11.31 -3.70
N ARG A 89 -8.20 -11.60 -4.75
CA ARG A 89 -8.83 -12.91 -4.96
C ARG A 89 -7.78 -13.98 -5.33
N ALA A 90 -6.86 -13.67 -6.23
CA ALA A 90 -5.79 -14.57 -6.62
C ALA A 90 -4.87 -14.92 -5.43
N MET A 91 -4.49 -13.92 -4.63
CA MET A 91 -3.75 -14.08 -3.39
C MET A 91 -4.51 -14.96 -2.39
N ARG A 92 -5.80 -14.67 -2.13
CA ARG A 92 -6.63 -15.46 -1.21
C ARG A 92 -6.75 -16.92 -1.62
N ALA A 93 -6.89 -17.19 -2.92
CA ALA A 93 -7.02 -18.56 -3.44
C ALA A 93 -5.78 -19.43 -3.18
N ARG A 94 -4.61 -18.82 -2.93
CA ARG A 94 -3.36 -19.52 -2.59
C ARG A 94 -3.18 -19.75 -1.08
N LEU A 95 -4.02 -19.15 -0.24
CA LEU A 95 -3.96 -19.35 1.20
C LEU A 95 -4.63 -20.68 1.59
N PRO A 96 -4.08 -21.43 2.56
CA PRO A 96 -4.77 -22.57 3.12
C PRO A 96 -6.07 -22.13 3.82
N GLU A 97 -7.07 -23.03 3.87
CA GLU A 97 -8.43 -22.73 4.34
C GLU A 97 -8.45 -22.08 5.73
N TRP A 98 -7.66 -22.60 6.68
CA TRP A 98 -7.52 -22.00 8.01
C TRP A 98 -7.08 -20.53 7.97
N ALA A 99 -6.16 -20.17 7.07
CA ALA A 99 -5.62 -18.81 6.98
C ALA A 99 -6.64 -17.83 6.39
N GLN A 100 -7.57 -18.31 5.57
CA GLN A 100 -8.61 -17.47 4.97
C GLN A 100 -9.64 -16.99 6.00
N HIS A 101 -9.86 -17.76 7.07
CA HIS A 101 -10.98 -17.54 7.99
C HIS A 101 -10.57 -17.28 9.45
N GLN A 102 -9.46 -17.84 9.91
CA GLN A 102 -9.02 -17.68 11.29
C GLN A 102 -8.68 -16.21 11.56
N LYS A 103 -9.35 -15.64 12.56
CA LYS A 103 -9.08 -14.29 13.03
C LYS A 103 -7.97 -14.27 14.05
N TYR A 104 -7.19 -13.20 14.03
CA TYR A 104 -6.16 -12.88 15.01
C TYR A 104 -6.33 -11.44 15.48
N THR A 105 -6.03 -11.21 16.75
CA THR A 105 -5.82 -9.87 17.31
C THR A 105 -4.32 -9.64 17.43
N ILE A 106 -3.83 -8.66 16.68
CA ILE A 106 -2.46 -8.16 16.74
C ILE A 106 -2.49 -6.89 17.59
N VAL A 107 -1.68 -6.88 18.64
CA VAL A 107 -1.44 -5.71 19.49
C VAL A 107 0.04 -5.37 19.39
N ALA A 108 0.38 -4.25 18.75
CA ALA A 108 1.74 -3.90 18.41
C ALA A 108 2.10 -2.45 18.78
N ARG A 109 3.36 -2.21 19.14
CA ARG A 109 3.88 -0.87 19.43
C ARG A 109 4.94 -0.49 18.38
N PRO A 110 4.69 0.53 17.55
CA PRO A 110 5.70 1.06 16.64
C PRO A 110 6.75 1.88 17.44
N PRO A 111 8.02 1.92 16.99
CA PRO A 111 9.03 2.80 17.57
C PRO A 111 8.61 4.27 17.59
N GLU A 112 9.12 5.04 18.56
CA GLU A 112 8.90 6.48 18.59
C GLU A 112 9.38 7.15 17.27
N GLY A 113 8.54 8.00 16.70
CA GLY A 113 8.82 8.68 15.42
C GLY A 113 8.42 7.89 14.17
N SER A 114 8.00 6.62 14.28
CA SER A 114 7.41 5.87 13.16
C SER A 114 6.02 6.41 12.82
N GLN A 115 5.96 7.39 11.93
CA GLN A 115 4.71 8.07 11.52
C GLN A 115 4.37 7.88 10.05
N ASN A 116 5.17 7.13 9.29
CA ASN A 116 4.84 6.79 7.90
C ASN A 116 4.09 5.46 7.82
N MET A 117 3.07 5.41 6.97
CA MET A 117 2.28 4.21 6.68
C MET A 117 3.14 3.08 6.09
N GLU A 118 4.12 3.41 5.25
CA GLU A 118 4.99 2.41 4.61
C GLU A 118 5.84 1.66 5.64
N ASP A 119 6.32 2.38 6.65
CA ASP A 119 7.05 1.80 7.77
C ASP A 119 6.19 0.80 8.54
N ILE A 120 4.92 1.15 8.82
CA ILE A 120 3.98 0.23 9.48
C ILE A 120 3.70 -1.00 8.63
N ARG A 121 3.53 -0.84 7.31
CA ARG A 121 3.34 -1.98 6.40
C ARG A 121 4.55 -2.91 6.43
N LEU A 122 5.76 -2.36 6.44
CA LEU A 122 6.99 -3.14 6.53
C LEU A 122 7.14 -3.84 7.88
N MET A 123 6.82 -3.17 9.00
CA MET A 123 6.80 -3.78 10.33
C MET A 123 5.80 -4.93 10.42
N LEU A 124 4.60 -4.76 9.88
CA LEU A 124 3.59 -5.81 9.84
C LEU A 124 4.03 -6.96 8.94
N ARG A 125 4.66 -6.68 7.79
CA ARG A 125 5.24 -7.73 6.94
C ARG A 125 6.22 -8.58 7.72
N ASN A 126 7.19 -7.95 8.39
CA ASN A 126 8.19 -8.65 9.19
C ASN A 126 7.54 -9.45 10.34
N LEU A 127 6.48 -8.92 10.98
CA LEU A 127 5.73 -9.65 11.99
C LEU A 127 5.02 -10.90 11.43
N LEU A 128 4.43 -10.79 10.23
CA LEU A 128 3.76 -11.91 9.57
C LEU A 128 4.77 -12.98 9.11
N GLU A 129 5.94 -12.57 8.64
CA GLU A 129 7.06 -13.47 8.32
C GLU A 129 7.53 -14.23 9.57
N ASP A 130 7.71 -13.55 10.70
CA ASP A 130 8.20 -14.15 11.95
C ASP A 130 7.15 -15.08 12.60
N ARG A 131 5.91 -14.61 12.74
CA ARG A 131 4.86 -15.34 13.49
C ARG A 131 4.13 -16.40 12.68
N PHE A 132 4.03 -16.24 11.36
CA PHE A 132 3.30 -17.15 10.49
C PHE A 132 4.19 -17.82 9.44
N ALA A 133 5.52 -17.64 9.50
CA ALA A 133 6.44 -18.08 8.46
C ALA A 133 5.99 -17.64 7.04
N LEU A 134 5.32 -16.48 6.94
CA LEU A 134 4.79 -15.99 5.67
C LEU A 134 5.95 -15.82 4.68
N LYS A 135 5.81 -16.37 3.47
CA LYS A 135 6.69 -16.10 2.34
C LYS A 135 5.85 -15.68 1.16
N ALA A 136 6.21 -14.57 0.55
CA ALA A 136 5.53 -14.05 -0.61
C ALA A 136 6.52 -13.32 -1.52
N HIS A 137 6.21 -13.26 -2.80
CA HIS A 137 6.96 -12.50 -3.80
C HIS A 137 6.03 -11.83 -4.80
N ARG A 138 6.56 -10.85 -5.53
CA ARG A 138 5.86 -10.21 -6.65
C ARG A 138 6.17 -10.98 -7.93
N GLU A 139 5.14 -11.37 -8.67
CA GLU A 139 5.27 -12.03 -9.97
C GLU A 139 4.68 -11.14 -11.07
N ASN A 140 5.45 -10.93 -12.14
CA ASN A 140 4.97 -10.21 -13.32
C ASN A 140 4.39 -11.19 -14.33
N HIS A 141 3.17 -10.94 -14.77
CA HIS A 141 2.56 -11.69 -15.86
C HIS A 141 1.64 -10.80 -16.71
N THR A 142 1.29 -11.30 -17.89
CA THR A 142 0.34 -10.63 -18.76
C THR A 142 -1.09 -10.99 -18.35
N GLY A 143 -1.98 -10.00 -18.29
CA GLY A 143 -3.39 -10.21 -17.94
C GLY A 143 -4.33 -9.15 -18.51
N MET A 144 -5.62 -9.32 -18.25
CA MET A 144 -6.66 -8.36 -18.64
C MET A 144 -6.62 -7.14 -17.72
N VAL A 145 -6.60 -5.94 -18.31
CA VAL A 145 -6.54 -4.66 -17.60
C VAL A 145 -7.49 -3.64 -18.21
N ASN A 146 -7.81 -2.60 -17.46
CA ASN A 146 -8.45 -1.40 -17.98
C ASN A 146 -7.39 -0.38 -18.38
N LEU A 147 -7.16 -0.24 -19.68
CA LEU A 147 -6.24 0.77 -20.23
C LEU A 147 -6.91 2.15 -20.17
N LEU A 148 -6.35 3.04 -19.36
CA LEU A 148 -6.72 4.46 -19.34
C LEU A 148 -6.04 5.14 -20.54
N SER A 149 -6.82 5.68 -21.46
CA SER A 149 -6.31 6.30 -22.67
C SER A 149 -6.97 7.64 -22.94
N VAL A 150 -6.32 8.51 -23.70
CA VAL A 150 -6.96 9.77 -24.13
C VAL A 150 -8.16 9.43 -25.04
N ALA A 151 -9.30 10.06 -24.78
CA ALA A 151 -10.53 9.84 -25.54
C ALA A 151 -10.37 10.31 -27.00
N LYS A 152 -9.73 11.47 -27.19
CA LYS A 152 -9.40 12.07 -28.49
C LYS A 152 -7.92 12.49 -28.52
N PRO A 153 -7.13 12.08 -29.52
CA PRO A 153 -5.71 12.41 -29.58
C PRO A 153 -5.44 13.92 -29.41
N GLY A 154 -4.52 14.27 -28.51
CA GLY A 154 -4.11 15.65 -28.24
C GLY A 154 -5.13 16.53 -27.49
N VAL A 155 -6.26 15.97 -27.05
CA VAL A 155 -7.31 16.72 -26.34
C VAL A 155 -7.57 16.10 -24.98
N THR A 156 -7.23 16.83 -23.92
CA THR A 156 -7.66 16.53 -22.55
C THR A 156 -8.96 17.28 -22.22
N GLY A 157 -9.65 16.82 -21.17
CA GLY A 157 -10.84 17.48 -20.66
C GLY A 157 -10.51 18.71 -19.81
N PRO A 158 -11.53 19.55 -19.54
CA PRO A 158 -11.34 20.82 -18.82
C PRO A 158 -10.79 20.66 -17.39
N ASN A 159 -10.96 19.47 -16.81
CA ASN A 159 -10.57 19.17 -15.43
C ASN A 159 -9.28 18.36 -15.35
N LEU A 160 -8.53 18.19 -16.43
CA LEU A 160 -7.19 17.59 -16.43
C LEU A 160 -6.18 18.62 -16.92
N LYS A 161 -5.32 19.11 -16.02
CA LYS A 161 -4.35 20.17 -16.31
C LYS A 161 -2.95 19.74 -15.87
N PRO A 162 -1.89 20.13 -16.60
CA PRO A 162 -0.53 20.02 -16.09
C PRO A 162 -0.44 20.71 -14.72
N HIS A 163 0.23 20.08 -13.77
CA HIS A 163 0.49 20.68 -12.47
C HIS A 163 1.46 21.85 -12.65
N GLU A 164 1.03 23.06 -12.30
CA GLU A 164 1.89 24.23 -12.28
C GLU A 164 2.47 24.36 -10.86
N THR A 165 3.79 24.29 -10.75
CA THR A 165 4.46 24.42 -9.45
C THR A 165 4.13 25.77 -8.79
N THR A 166 3.57 25.68 -7.58
CA THR A 166 3.38 26.68 -6.48
C THR A 166 2.06 27.46 -6.31
N PRO A 167 1.60 27.63 -5.04
CA PRO A 167 2.21 27.15 -3.79
C PRO A 167 2.11 25.63 -3.66
N GLY A 168 3.23 24.99 -3.31
CA GLY A 168 3.35 23.53 -3.27
C GLY A 168 2.36 22.94 -2.29
N CYS A 169 1.68 21.88 -2.71
CA CYS A 169 0.80 21.13 -1.82
C CYS A 169 1.64 20.38 -0.76
N LEU A 170 1.05 20.14 0.41
CA LEU A 170 1.67 19.31 1.44
C LEU A 170 1.52 17.85 1.05
N LYS A 171 2.64 17.13 0.92
CA LYS A 171 2.59 15.70 0.65
C LYS A 171 2.00 14.92 1.83
N PRO A 172 1.26 13.83 1.58
CA PRO A 172 0.79 12.94 2.65
C PRO A 172 1.93 12.54 3.59
N GLY A 173 1.69 12.57 4.90
CA GLY A 173 2.71 12.31 5.93
C GLY A 173 3.55 13.52 6.35
N SER A 174 3.38 14.68 5.71
CA SER A 174 3.99 15.93 6.20
C SER A 174 3.37 16.32 7.54
N PRO A 175 4.16 16.82 8.53
CA PRO A 175 3.61 17.28 9.79
C PRO A 175 2.61 18.41 9.53
N VAL A 176 1.32 18.17 9.82
CA VAL A 176 0.30 19.21 9.77
C VAL A 176 0.35 19.94 11.11
N GLN A 177 0.86 21.17 11.12
CA GLN A 177 0.68 22.06 12.28
C GLN A 177 -0.83 22.30 12.46
N GLU A 178 -1.34 22.11 13.68
CA GLU A 178 -2.74 22.38 14.04
C GLU A 178 -3.20 23.70 13.43
N SER A 179 -4.19 23.62 12.54
CA SER A 179 -4.71 24.79 11.85
C SER A 179 -5.36 25.73 12.86
N VAL A 180 -4.84 26.96 12.97
CA VAL A 180 -5.56 28.07 13.60
C VAL A 180 -6.91 28.23 12.87
N PRO A 181 -8.06 28.35 13.56
CA PRO A 181 -9.41 28.38 12.96
C PRO A 181 -9.64 29.45 11.87
N SER A 182 -8.70 30.38 11.70
CA SER A 182 -8.77 31.51 10.76
C SER A 182 -7.92 31.35 9.51
N LYS A 183 -7.14 30.27 9.34
CA LYS A 183 -6.36 30.02 8.12
C LYS A 183 -7.01 28.94 7.25
N PRO A 184 -7.03 29.12 5.91
CA PRO A 184 -7.46 28.07 4.99
C PRO A 184 -6.67 26.78 5.25
N SER A 185 -7.35 25.64 5.24
CA SER A 185 -6.70 24.33 5.34
C SER A 185 -5.65 24.19 4.24
N PRO A 186 -4.45 23.65 4.54
CA PRO A 186 -3.42 23.48 3.54
C PRO A 186 -3.89 22.53 2.43
N VAL A 187 -3.50 22.82 1.19
CA VAL A 187 -3.77 21.95 0.04
C VAL A 187 -2.89 20.70 0.18
N LEU A 188 -3.50 19.52 0.25
CA LEU A 188 -2.78 18.25 0.31
C LEU A 188 -2.53 17.70 -1.11
N CYS A 189 -1.30 17.24 -1.40
CA CYS A 189 -1.01 16.52 -2.64
C CYS A 189 -1.67 15.14 -2.62
N GLY A 190 -1.82 14.54 -3.80
CA GLY A 190 -2.40 13.22 -3.94
C GLY A 190 -3.93 13.24 -3.85
N LEU A 191 -4.50 12.14 -3.37
CA LEU A 191 -5.94 11.86 -3.46
C LEU A 191 -6.76 12.57 -2.38
N GLN A 192 -7.74 13.34 -2.83
CA GLN A 192 -8.78 13.92 -2.01
C GLN A 192 -10.16 13.45 -2.48
N ILE A 193 -10.96 12.95 -1.55
CA ILE A 193 -12.31 12.46 -1.76
C ILE A 193 -13.26 13.25 -0.85
N ASN A 194 -14.31 13.81 -1.41
CA ASN A 194 -15.38 14.48 -0.67
C ASN A 194 -16.73 14.04 -1.24
N ARG A 195 -17.76 13.93 -0.40
CA ARG A 195 -19.14 13.78 -0.88
C ARG A 195 -19.77 15.17 -1.01
N LYS A 196 -20.30 15.48 -2.18
CA LYS A 196 -21.10 16.68 -2.47
C LYS A 196 -22.58 16.38 -2.25
N GLU A 197 -23.38 17.44 -2.22
CA GLU A 197 -24.84 17.33 -2.19
C GLU A 197 -25.35 16.49 -3.38
N GLY A 198 -26.42 15.73 -3.17
CA GLY A 198 -27.02 14.88 -4.21
C GLY A 198 -26.31 13.53 -4.45
N GLY A 199 -25.40 13.10 -3.57
CA GLY A 199 -24.74 11.79 -3.69
C GLY A 199 -23.59 11.75 -4.70
N ILE A 200 -23.12 12.92 -5.14
CA ILE A 200 -21.98 13.05 -6.03
C ILE A 200 -20.70 12.85 -5.22
N MET A 201 -19.84 11.92 -5.66
CA MET A 201 -18.47 11.84 -5.18
C MET A 201 -17.59 12.80 -5.98
N HIS A 202 -16.90 13.65 -5.24
CA HIS A 202 -15.84 14.51 -5.75
C HIS A 202 -14.50 13.90 -5.44
N VAL A 203 -13.73 13.60 -6.49
CA VAL A 203 -12.35 13.16 -6.42
C VAL A 203 -11.47 14.27 -6.96
N SER A 204 -10.44 14.64 -6.22
CA SER A 204 -9.36 15.53 -6.65
C SER A 204 -8.03 14.82 -6.47
N MET A 205 -7.15 14.92 -7.46
CA MET A 205 -5.77 14.45 -7.36
C MET A 205 -4.87 15.62 -7.76
N ILE A 206 -3.91 15.95 -6.90
CA ILE A 206 -3.03 17.11 -7.05
C ILE A 206 -1.59 16.64 -7.10
N ASP A 207 -0.81 17.15 -8.05
CA ASP A 207 0.60 16.80 -8.25
C ASP A 207 0.83 15.28 -8.40
N VAL A 208 0.07 14.63 -9.29
CA VAL A 208 0.17 13.18 -9.55
C VAL A 208 0.54 12.89 -11.00
N THR A 209 1.28 11.81 -11.22
CA THR A 209 1.46 11.23 -12.56
C THR A 209 0.22 10.41 -12.97
N LEU A 210 0.01 10.15 -14.27
CA LEU A 210 -1.10 9.29 -14.72
C LEU A 210 -1.00 7.83 -14.22
N PRO A 211 0.20 7.22 -14.13
CA PRO A 211 0.35 5.93 -13.47
C PRO A 211 -0.08 5.96 -12.00
N GLU A 212 0.30 6.97 -11.23
CA GLU A 212 -0.16 7.14 -9.85
C GLU A 212 -1.68 7.33 -9.78
N ALA A 213 -2.25 8.15 -10.67
CA ALA A 213 -3.69 8.34 -10.74
C ALA A 213 -4.43 7.02 -10.98
N CYS A 214 -3.92 6.13 -11.85
CA CYS A 214 -4.48 4.79 -12.05
C CYS A 214 -4.50 3.98 -10.75
N THR A 215 -3.39 3.95 -9.99
CA THR A 215 -3.34 3.24 -8.71
C THR A 215 -4.30 3.82 -7.66
N LEU A 216 -4.48 5.14 -7.67
CA LEU A 216 -5.42 5.83 -6.77
C LEU A 216 -6.87 5.53 -7.15
N PHE A 217 -7.19 5.47 -8.45
CA PHE A 217 -8.50 5.06 -8.93
C PHE A 217 -8.83 3.61 -8.59
N ASP A 218 -7.87 2.68 -8.73
CA ASP A 218 -8.05 1.27 -8.34
C ASP A 218 -8.42 1.16 -6.84
N GLY A 219 -7.73 1.92 -5.99
CA GLY A 219 -8.01 1.99 -4.56
C GLY A 219 -9.40 2.55 -4.20
N LEU A 220 -10.06 3.30 -5.09
CA LEU A 220 -11.43 3.77 -4.85
C LEU A 220 -12.44 2.62 -4.83
N GLY A 221 -12.16 1.48 -5.47
CA GLY A 221 -13.09 0.33 -5.51
C GLY A 221 -13.53 -0.14 -4.11
N GLY A 222 -12.63 -0.09 -3.13
CA GLY A 222 -12.94 -0.38 -1.73
C GLY A 222 -13.86 0.65 -1.08
N VAL A 223 -13.70 1.95 -1.42
CA VAL A 223 -14.53 3.06 -0.91
C VAL A 223 -15.91 3.09 -1.58
N LEU A 224 -16.02 2.57 -2.81
CA LEU A 224 -17.25 2.48 -3.59
C LEU A 224 -18.08 1.21 -3.30
N GLY A 225 -17.93 0.64 -2.10
CA GLY A 225 -18.72 -0.52 -1.66
C GLY A 225 -18.22 -1.86 -2.23
N GLY A 226 -16.91 -2.00 -2.44
CA GLY A 226 -16.29 -3.24 -2.94
C GLY A 226 -16.53 -3.50 -4.43
N ARG A 227 -17.03 -2.50 -5.17
CA ARG A 227 -17.07 -2.52 -6.63
C ARG A 227 -15.66 -2.19 -7.14
N GLY A 228 -14.76 -3.16 -7.03
CA GLY A 228 -13.41 -3.07 -7.59
C GLY A 228 -13.50 -2.66 -9.06
N MET A 229 -12.78 -1.60 -9.41
CA MET A 229 -12.46 -1.36 -10.82
C MET A 229 -11.34 -2.35 -11.18
N ASP A 230 -11.47 -3.09 -12.29
CA ASP A 230 -10.35 -3.96 -12.70
C ASP A 230 -9.10 -3.09 -12.89
N ARG A 231 -7.95 -3.58 -12.45
CA ARG A 231 -6.63 -2.93 -12.53
C ARG A 231 -6.49 -1.96 -13.71
N MET A 232 -6.27 -0.70 -13.37
CA MET A 232 -6.10 0.36 -14.34
C MET A 232 -4.63 0.53 -14.70
N VAL A 233 -4.35 0.61 -16.00
CA VAL A 233 -2.99 0.83 -16.51
C VAL A 233 -2.99 2.08 -17.38
N ASP A 234 -2.02 2.97 -17.13
CA ASP A 234 -1.83 4.16 -17.94
C ASP A 234 -1.39 3.78 -19.36
N ALA A 235 -2.22 4.14 -20.33
CA ALA A 235 -1.97 4.06 -21.76
C ALA A 235 -2.30 5.40 -22.45
N THR A 236 -2.21 6.50 -21.70
CA THR A 236 -2.51 7.85 -22.20
C THR A 236 -1.34 8.43 -23.01
N GLY A 237 -0.11 8.02 -22.69
CA GLY A 237 1.11 8.61 -23.23
C GLY A 237 1.39 10.03 -22.71
N LEU A 238 0.63 10.49 -21.71
CA LEU A 238 0.83 11.78 -21.07
C LEU A 238 1.98 11.69 -20.06
N THR A 239 2.94 12.61 -20.18
CA THR A 239 4.12 12.65 -19.31
C THR A 239 4.11 13.90 -18.46
N GLY A 240 4.47 13.76 -17.18
CA GLY A 240 4.50 14.87 -16.22
C GLY A 240 3.51 14.66 -15.08
N HIS A 241 3.36 15.71 -14.27
CA HIS A 241 2.45 15.76 -13.14
C HIS A 241 1.21 16.56 -13.53
N TYR A 242 0.06 16.17 -12.99
CA TYR A 242 -1.24 16.71 -13.34
C TYR A 242 -2.07 16.98 -12.09
N ASP A 243 -2.87 18.03 -12.20
CA ASP A 243 -3.99 18.30 -11.30
C ASP A 243 -5.27 17.88 -12.01
N MET A 244 -6.06 17.04 -11.35
CA MET A 244 -7.31 16.55 -11.90
C MET A 244 -8.44 16.51 -10.90
N THR A 245 -9.65 16.80 -11.39
CA THR A 245 -10.88 16.69 -10.60
C THR A 245 -11.95 15.92 -11.36
N LEU A 246 -12.63 15.03 -10.67
CA LEU A 246 -13.64 14.13 -11.21
C LEU A 246 -14.85 14.09 -10.28
N ASP A 247 -16.01 14.46 -10.82
CA ASP A 247 -17.29 14.34 -10.15
C ASP A 247 -18.13 13.22 -10.79
N PHE A 248 -18.58 12.24 -10.01
CA PHE A 248 -19.45 11.18 -10.50
C PHE A 248 -20.47 10.73 -9.45
N GLN A 249 -21.61 10.24 -9.91
CA GLN A 249 -22.65 9.71 -9.04
C GLN A 249 -22.22 8.36 -8.47
N ILE A 250 -22.43 8.15 -7.17
CA ILE A 250 -22.36 6.82 -6.57
C ILE A 250 -23.79 6.42 -6.23
N ASP A 251 -24.23 5.28 -6.76
CA ASP A 251 -25.44 4.63 -6.26
C ASP A 251 -25.12 4.04 -4.89
N GLU A 252 -25.76 4.57 -3.83
CA GLU A 252 -25.56 4.03 -2.49
C GLU A 252 -25.91 2.53 -2.45
N ALA A 253 -25.09 1.75 -1.75
CA ALA A 253 -25.17 0.29 -1.65
C ALA A 253 -26.47 -0.25 -1.01
N ASN A 254 -27.50 0.58 -0.80
CA ASN A 254 -28.82 0.22 -0.28
C ASN A 254 -30.00 0.68 -1.15
N ALA A 255 -29.79 1.21 -2.37
CA ALA A 255 -30.89 1.43 -3.29
C ALA A 255 -31.33 0.08 -3.91
N PRO A 256 -32.62 -0.33 -3.80
CA PRO A 256 -33.14 -1.47 -4.55
C PRO A 256 -32.81 -1.30 -6.02
N GLN A 257 -32.27 -2.34 -6.65
CA GLN A 257 -31.98 -2.35 -8.09
C GLN A 257 -33.27 -2.17 -8.90
N THR A 258 -33.65 -0.92 -9.18
CA THR A 258 -34.52 -0.53 -10.28
C THR A 258 -34.35 0.97 -10.51
N THR A 259 -33.95 1.32 -11.73
CA THR A 259 -33.87 2.65 -12.37
C THR A 259 -32.75 3.59 -11.89
N SER A 260 -31.78 3.77 -12.79
CA SER A 260 -30.85 4.89 -12.81
C SER A 260 -31.61 6.19 -13.12
N ASP A 261 -32.29 6.77 -12.13
CA ASP A 261 -32.96 8.08 -12.25
C ASP A 261 -32.27 9.18 -11.42
N GLY A 262 -31.12 8.91 -10.82
CA GLY A 262 -30.21 9.94 -10.32
C GLY A 262 -29.37 10.49 -11.47
N GLY A 263 -29.83 11.56 -12.15
CA GLY A 263 -29.27 12.11 -13.40
C GLY A 263 -27.81 12.63 -13.37
N GLY A 264 -26.97 12.18 -12.43
CA GLY A 264 -25.54 12.47 -12.37
C GLY A 264 -24.70 11.61 -13.33
N PRO A 265 -23.46 12.04 -13.66
CA PRO A 265 -22.59 11.30 -14.58
C PRO A 265 -22.09 10.00 -13.95
N THR A 266 -22.08 8.91 -14.73
CA THR A 266 -21.39 7.67 -14.35
C THR A 266 -19.88 7.90 -14.28
N PHE A 267 -19.14 7.05 -13.57
CA PHE A 267 -17.67 7.15 -13.48
C PHE A 267 -17.00 7.21 -14.87
N THR A 268 -17.36 6.29 -15.78
CA THR A 268 -16.81 6.27 -17.15
C THR A 268 -17.22 7.48 -17.98
N GLY A 269 -18.47 7.94 -17.85
CA GLY A 269 -18.94 9.15 -18.51
C GLY A 269 -18.26 10.43 -17.99
N ALA A 270 -17.93 10.46 -16.69
CA ALA A 270 -17.17 11.55 -16.08
C ALA A 270 -15.72 11.57 -16.56
N LEU A 271 -15.05 10.41 -16.65
CA LEU A 271 -13.69 10.32 -17.22
C LEU A 271 -13.64 10.94 -18.63
N GLU A 272 -14.60 10.59 -19.48
CA GLU A 272 -14.63 11.06 -20.86
C GLU A 272 -14.93 12.55 -20.96
N LYS A 273 -15.96 13.03 -20.26
CA LYS A 273 -16.42 14.42 -20.38
C LYS A 273 -15.54 15.43 -19.62
N GLN A 274 -15.04 15.05 -18.45
CA GLN A 274 -14.34 15.97 -17.54
C GLN A 274 -12.82 15.90 -17.70
N LEU A 275 -12.26 14.69 -17.85
CA LEU A 275 -10.81 14.50 -18.00
C LEU A 275 -10.39 14.28 -19.46
N GLY A 276 -11.33 14.01 -20.37
CA GLY A 276 -10.99 13.66 -21.75
C GLY A 276 -10.31 12.29 -21.85
N LEU A 277 -10.51 11.43 -20.85
CA LEU A 277 -9.91 10.10 -20.76
C LEU A 277 -10.99 9.02 -20.89
N ARG A 278 -10.63 7.84 -21.33
CA ARG A 278 -11.55 6.70 -21.46
C ARG A 278 -10.88 5.41 -21.00
N LEU A 279 -11.69 4.47 -20.54
CA LEU A 279 -11.25 3.12 -20.25
C LEU A 279 -11.48 2.21 -21.45
N LYS A 280 -10.50 1.37 -21.74
CA LYS A 280 -10.62 0.27 -22.70
C LYS A 280 -10.13 -1.01 -22.07
N LYS A 281 -10.91 -2.08 -22.17
CA LYS A 281 -10.39 -3.41 -21.87
C LYS A 281 -9.25 -3.73 -22.83
N GLY A 282 -8.17 -4.25 -22.27
CA GLY A 282 -7.00 -4.65 -23.04
C GLY A 282 -6.14 -5.62 -22.26
N THR A 283 -4.97 -5.88 -22.80
CA THR A 283 -3.97 -6.75 -22.21
C THR A 283 -2.78 -5.91 -21.78
N GLY A 284 -2.29 -6.12 -20.55
CA GLY A 284 -1.17 -5.37 -19.98
C GLY A 284 -0.32 -6.25 -19.07
N GLN A 285 0.86 -5.74 -18.72
CA GLN A 285 1.67 -6.34 -17.66
C GLN A 285 1.06 -6.02 -16.31
N ILE A 286 0.92 -7.04 -15.49
CA ILE A 286 0.35 -7.02 -14.16
C ILE A 286 1.41 -7.57 -13.22
N GLU A 287 1.55 -6.95 -12.05
CA GLU A 287 2.39 -7.46 -10.98
C GLU A 287 1.49 -7.88 -9.81
N ASP A 288 1.43 -9.18 -9.54
CA ASP A 288 0.58 -9.75 -8.49
C ASP A 288 1.44 -10.25 -7.31
N LEU A 289 0.90 -10.15 -6.11
CA LEU A 289 1.47 -10.78 -4.93
C LEU A 289 1.14 -12.28 -4.91
N ILE A 290 2.19 -13.10 -4.94
CA ILE A 290 2.11 -14.54 -4.78
C ILE A 290 2.50 -14.92 -3.35
N VAL A 291 1.59 -15.59 -2.65
CA VAL A 291 1.90 -16.22 -1.35
C VAL A 291 2.46 -17.61 -1.61
N ASP A 292 3.73 -17.82 -1.26
CA ASP A 292 4.46 -19.07 -1.43
C ASP A 292 4.25 -20.03 -0.26
N HIS A 293 4.21 -19.47 0.95
CA HIS A 293 4.10 -20.25 2.17
C HIS A 293 3.45 -19.44 3.29
N ILE A 294 2.67 -20.14 4.10
CA ILE A 294 2.20 -19.65 5.39
C ILE A 294 1.95 -20.85 6.30
N ALA A 295 2.36 -20.72 7.55
CA ALA A 295 2.16 -21.70 8.60
C ALA A 295 1.26 -21.12 9.69
N GLN A 296 0.56 -21.99 10.42
CA GLN A 296 -0.15 -21.57 11.61
C GLN A 296 0.83 -20.99 12.63
N THR A 297 0.37 -19.99 13.38
CA THR A 297 1.19 -19.37 14.43
C THR A 297 1.72 -20.43 15.38
N THR A 298 2.97 -20.28 15.78
CA THR A 298 3.42 -20.92 17.02
C THR A 298 2.82 -20.09 18.15
N PRO A 299 2.03 -20.66 19.08
CA PRO A 299 1.54 -19.91 20.23
C PRO A 299 2.73 -19.34 21.02
N ASP A 300 2.66 -18.05 21.38
CA ASP A 300 3.54 -17.44 22.38
C ASP A 300 3.31 -18.07 23.78
#